data_AF-A0A4Q2QR05-F1
#
_entry.id   AF-A0A4Q2QR05-F1
#
_cell.length_a   1.000
_cell.length_b   1.000
_cell.length_c   1.000
_cell.angle_alpha   90.00
_cell.angle_beta   90.00
_cell.angle_gamma   90.00
#
_symmetry.space_group_name_H-M   'P 1'
#
loop_
_entity.id
_entity.type
_entity.pdbx_description
1 polymer ?
#
loop_
_entity_poly.entity_id
_entity_poly.type
_entity_poly.pdbx_seq_one_letter_code
_entity_poly.pdbx_strand_id
1 'polypeptide(L)'
;QLGPLPVLIPAIIWLYWTGDTTWGTVLLVWSGVVGTLDNVIRPMLIRMGADLPLILILSGVIGGLIAFGMIGLFIGPVLLAVSWRLFAAWVEEVPPPTDQPEEILEELGEIEKPNK
;
A
#
# COMPACT_ATOMS: atom_id res chain seq x y z
N GLN A 1 -11.05 -0.47 -12.06
CA GLN A 1 -12.02 -1.59 -12.13
C GLN A 1 -13.39 -0.97 -12.01
N LEU A 2 -14.31 -1.30 -12.93
CA LEU A 2 -15.73 -1.07 -12.66
C LEU A 2 -16.02 -1.90 -11.41
N GLY A 3 -16.37 -1.25 -10.29
CA GLY A 3 -16.64 -1.90 -9.01
C GLY A 3 -17.86 -2.83 -9.09
N PRO A 4 -18.64 -3.04 -8.03
CA PRO A 4 -19.84 -3.88 -8.08
C PRO A 4 -20.97 -3.29 -8.97
N LEU A 5 -20.83 -2.05 -9.43
CA LEU A 5 -21.83 -1.32 -10.23
C LEU A 5 -22.37 -2.06 -11.47
N PRO A 6 -21.56 -2.76 -12.31
CA PRO A 6 -22.08 -3.50 -13.46
C PRO A 6 -23.04 -4.63 -13.10
N VAL A 7 -22.93 -5.17 -11.87
CA VAL A 7 -23.83 -6.21 -11.36
C VAL A 7 -25.03 -5.59 -10.64
N LEU A 8 -24.81 -4.50 -9.89
CA LEU A 8 -25.85 -3.84 -9.10
C LEU A 8 -26.86 -3.07 -9.98
N ILE A 9 -26.42 -2.44 -11.08
CA ILE A 9 -27.32 -1.67 -11.96
C ILE A 9 -28.42 -2.56 -12.58
N PRO A 10 -28.13 -3.72 -13.20
CA PRO A 10 -29.16 -4.63 -13.68
C PRO A 10 -30.08 -5.15 -12.56
N ALA A 11 -29.54 -5.43 -11.38
CA ALA A 11 -30.30 -5.92 -10.23
C ALA A 11 -31.31 -4.87 -9.72
N ILE A 12 -30.91 -3.60 -9.66
CA ILE A 12 -31.78 -2.48 -9.30
C ILE A 12 -32.93 -2.36 -10.32
N ILE A 13 -32.61 -2.39 -11.61
CA ILE A 13 -33.60 -2.31 -12.70
C ILE A 13 -34.60 -3.47 -12.61
N TRP A 14 -34.10 -4.69 -12.35
CA TRP A 14 -34.93 -5.88 -12.20
C TRP A 14 -35.91 -5.78 -11.02
N LEU A 15 -35.46 -5.25 -9.88
CA LEU A 15 -36.32 -5.08 -8.71
C LEU A 15 -37.46 -4.09 -8.96
N TYR A 16 -37.15 -2.96 -9.60
CA TYR A 16 -38.18 -2.00 -9.99
C TYR A 16 -39.15 -2.60 -11.02
N TRP A 17 -38.68 -3.47 -11.92
CA TRP A 17 -39.54 -4.15 -12.88
C TRP A 17 -40.45 -5.20 -12.24
N THR A 18 -39.98 -5.88 -11.20
CA THR A 18 -40.76 -6.88 -10.44
C THR A 18 -41.78 -6.24 -9.49
N GLY A 19 -41.77 -4.90 -9.37
CA GLY A 19 -42.69 -4.13 -8.51
C GLY A 19 -42.19 -3.93 -7.08
N ASP A 20 -41.01 -4.46 -6.73
CA ASP A 20 -40.48 -4.47 -5.37
C ASP A 20 -39.70 -3.18 -5.07
N THR A 21 -40.46 -2.07 -4.99
CA THR A 21 -39.95 -0.69 -5.01
C THR A 21 -39.15 -0.36 -3.75
N THR A 22 -39.55 -0.92 -2.60
CA THR A 22 -38.85 -0.74 -1.32
C THR A 22 -37.44 -1.31 -1.38
N TRP A 23 -37.30 -2.57 -1.82
CA TRP A 23 -36.00 -3.20 -1.95
C TRP A 23 -35.16 -2.56 -3.06
N GLY A 24 -35.79 -2.10 -4.15
CA GLY A 24 -35.10 -1.38 -5.23
C GLY A 24 -34.50 -0.06 -4.75
N THR A 25 -35.21 0.67 -3.88
CA THR A 25 -34.73 1.93 -3.30
C THR A 25 -33.60 1.69 -2.30
N VAL A 26 -33.72 0.67 -1.46
CA VAL A 26 -32.66 0.27 -0.52
C VAL A 26 -31.38 -0.11 -1.27
N LEU A 27 -31.49 -0.94 -2.31
CA LEU A 27 -30.37 -1.33 -3.16
C LEU A 27 -29.75 -0.13 -3.90
N LEU A 28 -30.56 0.81 -4.37
CA LEU A 28 -30.08 2.02 -5.04
C LEU A 28 -29.25 2.90 -4.10
N VAL A 29 -29.76 3.18 -2.90
CA VAL A 29 -29.04 3.98 -1.89
C VAL A 29 -27.75 3.28 -1.46
N TRP A 30 -27.83 1.97 -1.18
CA TRP A 30 -26.67 1.15 -0.83
C TRP A 30 -25.60 1.15 -1.93
N SER A 31 -26.03 0.98 -3.19
CA SER A 31 -25.13 0.97 -4.35
C SER A 31 -24.43 2.33 -4.54
N GLY A 32 -25.08 3.44 -4.19
CA GLY A 32 -24.47 4.76 -4.15
C GLY A 32 -23.33 4.83 -3.13
N VAL A 33 -23.57 4.37 -1.89
CA VAL A 33 -22.57 4.35 -0.83
C VAL A 33 -21.39 3.45 -1.20
N VAL A 34 -21.65 2.22 -1.63
CA VAL A 34 -20.59 1.27 -2.03
C VAL A 34 -19.79 1.80 -3.22
N GLY A 35 -20.45 2.36 -4.24
CA GLY A 35 -19.78 2.95 -5.38
C GLY A 35 -18.85 4.10 -4.99
N THR A 36 -19.26 4.95 -4.04
CA THR A 36 -18.39 6.02 -3.52
C THR A 36 -17.21 5.48 -2.71
N LEU A 37 -17.43 4.47 -1.86
CA LEU A 37 -16.37 3.81 -1.10
C LEU A 37 -15.32 3.20 -2.02
N ASP A 38 -15.73 2.47 -3.06
CA ASP A 38 -14.80 1.85 -4.01
C ASP A 38 -13.98 2.89 -4.79
N ASN A 39 -14.57 4.06 -5.06
CA ASN A 39 -13.91 5.17 -5.75
C ASN A 39 -12.94 5.96 -4.85
N VAL A 40 -13.07 5.88 -3.52
CA VAL A 40 -12.24 6.62 -2.55
C VAL A 40 -11.21 5.73 -1.86
N ILE A 41 -11.62 4.56 -1.37
CA ILE A 41 -10.74 3.61 -0.67
C ILE A 41 -9.65 3.12 -1.61
N ARG A 42 -9.99 2.80 -2.86
CA ARG A 42 -9.02 2.29 -3.83
C ARG A 42 -7.86 3.26 -4.09
N PRO A 43 -8.07 4.54 -4.47
CA PRO A 43 -6.96 5.47 -4.63
C PRO A 43 -6.24 5.78 -3.31
N MET A 44 -6.93 5.77 -2.17
CA MET A 44 -6.29 5.95 -0.86
C MET A 44 -5.31 4.81 -0.56
N LEU A 45 -5.73 3.56 -0.74
CA LEU A 45 -4.88 2.38 -0.55
C LEU A 45 -3.74 2.31 -1.57
N ILE A 46 -3.96 2.71 -2.82
CA ILE A 46 -2.91 2.77 -3.85
C ILE A 46 -1.90 3.88 -3.53
N ARG A 47 -2.34 5.05 -3.03
CA ARG A 47 -1.45 6.13 -2.57
C ARG A 47 -0.63 5.75 -1.35
N MET A 48 -1.15 4.87 -0.50
CA MET A 48 -0.42 4.27 0.61
C MET A 48 0.50 3.13 0.16
N GLY A 49 0.40 2.71 -1.11
CA GLY A 49 1.30 1.76 -1.74
C GLY A 49 2.71 2.30 -1.70
N ALA A 50 3.45 1.88 -0.68
CA ALA A 50 4.89 1.81 -0.77
C ALA A 50 5.26 1.17 -2.10
N ASP A 51 6.34 1.64 -2.73
CA ASP A 51 7.04 0.92 -3.80
C ASP A 51 7.67 -0.37 -3.24
N LEU A 52 6.86 -1.22 -2.62
CA LEU A 52 7.21 -2.55 -2.17
C LEU A 52 7.14 -3.44 -3.42
N PRO A 53 8.27 -4.00 -3.86
CA PRO A 53 8.29 -4.90 -5.00
C PRO A 53 7.29 -6.04 -4.77
N LEU A 54 6.50 -6.40 -5.79
CA LEU A 54 5.54 -7.51 -5.71
C LEU A 54 6.19 -8.80 -5.18
N ILE A 55 7.45 -9.04 -5.56
CA ILE A 55 8.25 -10.18 -5.10
C ILE A 55 8.39 -10.21 -3.57
N LEU A 56 8.47 -9.05 -2.91
CA LEU A 56 8.60 -8.93 -1.47
C LEU A 56 7.28 -9.31 -0.77
N ILE A 57 6.15 -8.90 -1.35
CA ILE A 57 4.81 -9.30 -0.89
C ILE A 57 4.62 -10.80 -1.04
N LEU A 58 4.94 -11.38 -2.21
CA LEU A 58 4.82 -12.82 -2.45
C LEU A 58 5.73 -13.63 -1.52
N SER A 59 6.96 -13.17 -1.31
CA SER A 59 7.89 -13.76 -0.33
C SER A 59 7.29 -13.71 1.08
N GLY A 60 6.67 -12.60 1.47
CA GLY A 60 5.98 -12.46 2.76
C GLY A 60 4.80 -13.39 2.91
N VAL A 61 3.98 -13.57 1.87
CA VAL A 61 2.86 -14.52 1.88
C VAL A 61 3.36 -15.95 2.05
N ILE A 62 4.36 -16.36 1.25
CA ILE A 62 4.89 -17.73 1.26
C ILE A 62 5.61 -18.01 2.59
N GLY A 63 6.48 -17.11 3.03
CA GLY A 63 7.20 -17.24 4.30
C GLY A 63 6.26 -17.19 5.49
N GLY A 64 5.26 -16.32 5.47
CA GLY A 64 4.22 -16.23 6.48
C GLY A 64 3.39 -17.51 6.57
N LEU A 65 2.96 -18.06 5.43
CA LEU A 65 2.24 -19.33 5.39
C LEU A 65 3.05 -20.48 6.01
N ILE A 66 4.35 -20.55 5.72
CA ILE A 66 5.22 -21.60 6.27
C ILE A 66 5.44 -21.41 7.78
N ALA A 67 5.62 -20.17 8.25
CA ALA A 67 5.92 -19.88 9.67
C ALA A 67 4.70 -19.93 10.59
N PHE A 68 3.56 -19.41 10.13
CA PHE A 68 2.36 -19.18 10.96
C PHE A 68 1.07 -19.81 10.38
N GLY A 69 1.16 -20.59 9.30
CA GLY A 69 -0.01 -21.19 8.65
C GLY A 69 -0.93 -20.14 8.00
N MET A 70 -2.24 -20.39 7.97
CA MET A 70 -3.19 -19.50 7.29
C MET A 70 -3.18 -18.06 7.80
N ILE A 71 -2.97 -17.84 9.10
CA ILE A 71 -2.88 -16.50 9.69
C ILE A 71 -1.67 -15.73 9.12
N GLY A 72 -0.61 -16.46 8.79
CA GLY A 72 0.60 -15.94 8.17
C GLY A 72 0.40 -15.33 6.79
N LEU A 73 -0.70 -15.62 6.07
CA LEU A 73 -1.01 -14.94 4.80
C LEU A 73 -1.22 -13.42 4.99
N PHE A 74 -1.72 -13.02 6.15
CA PHE A 74 -1.93 -11.61 6.49
C PHE A 74 -0.72 -11.02 7.22
N ILE A 75 -0.17 -11.77 8.19
CA ILE A 75 0.93 -11.29 9.02
C ILE A 75 2.24 -11.18 8.22
N GLY A 76 2.55 -12.15 7.36
CA GLY A 76 3.82 -12.23 6.63
C GLY A 76 4.10 -11.01 5.73
N PRO A 77 3.18 -10.62 4.84
CA PRO A 77 3.36 -9.44 3.99
C PRO A 77 3.49 -8.15 4.80
N VAL A 78 2.68 -8.00 5.86
CA VAL A 78 2.70 -6.80 6.71
C VAL A 78 4.04 -6.69 7.43
N LEU A 79 4.56 -7.77 8.03
CA LEU A 79 5.85 -7.77 8.69
C LEU A 79 7.00 -7.46 7.73
N LEU A 80 7.05 -8.10 6.56
CA LEU A 80 8.09 -7.80 5.57
C LEU A 80 8.00 -6.36 5.05
N ALA A 81 6.80 -5.83 4.85
CA ALA A 81 6.61 -4.45 4.44
C ALA A 81 7.19 -3.47 5.45
N VAL A 82 6.91 -3.66 6.74
CA VAL A 82 7.44 -2.81 7.82
C VAL A 82 8.96 -2.95 7.93
N SER A 83 9.49 -4.17 7.90
CA SER A 83 10.93 -4.41 7.94
C SER A 83 11.66 -3.76 6.77
N TRP A 84 11.11 -3.86 5.55
CA TRP A 84 11.67 -3.20 4.37
C TRP A 84 11.68 -1.67 4.52
N ARG A 85 10.59 -1.09 5.04
CA ARG A 85 10.51 0.36 5.29
C ARG A 85 11.55 0.82 6.30
N LEU A 86 11.74 0.08 7.38
CA LEU A 86 12.75 0.38 8.39
C LEU A 86 14.17 0.24 7.82
N PHE A 87 14.42 -0.82 7.05
CA PHE A 87 15.70 -1.03 6.39
C PHE A 87 16.03 0.08 5.39
N ALA A 88 15.07 0.45 4.53
CA ALA A 88 15.24 1.53 3.56
C ALA A 88 15.51 2.87 4.26
N ALA A 89 14.75 3.20 5.31
CA ALA A 89 14.96 4.41 6.09
C ALA A 89 16.36 4.46 6.71
N TRP A 90 16.86 3.33 7.22
CA TRP A 90 18.22 3.24 7.76
C TRP A 90 19.30 3.42 6.69
N VAL A 91 19.11 2.87 5.49
CA VAL A 91 20.07 3.03 4.38
C VAL A 91 20.11 4.47 3.88
N GLU A 92 18.97 5.16 3.83
CA GLU A 92 18.86 6.54 3.34
C GLU A 92 19.30 7.59 4.38
N GLU A 93 19.50 7.22 5.65
CA GLU A 93 19.92 8.15 6.71
C GLU A 93 21.37 8.66 6.53
N VAL A 94 22.20 7.94 5.76
CA VAL A 94 23.57 8.38 5.46
C VAL A 94 23.54 9.22 4.17
N PRO A 95 23.77 10.55 4.24
CA PRO A 95 23.87 11.35 3.03
C PRO A 95 25.02 10.81 2.16
N PRO A 96 24.83 10.73 0.83
CA PRO A 96 25.93 10.35 -0.05
C PRO A 96 27.10 11.33 0.16
N PRO A 97 28.35 10.85 0.16
CA PRO A 97 29.51 11.74 0.19
C PRO A 97 29.36 12.79 -0.90
N THR A 98 29.58 14.06 -0.59
CA THR A 98 29.44 15.10 -1.60
C THR A 98 30.38 14.79 -2.77
N ASP A 99 29.86 14.78 -4.00
CA ASP A 99 30.68 14.57 -5.22
C ASP A 99 31.65 15.75 -5.51
N GLN A 100 31.72 16.74 -4.61
CA GLN A 100 32.60 17.90 -4.71
C GLN A 100 33.95 17.56 -4.08
N PRO A 101 35.03 17.43 -4.89
CA PRO A 101 36.35 17.05 -4.38
C PRO A 101 36.89 18.06 -3.36
N GLU A 102 36.51 19.34 -3.49
CA GLU A 102 36.93 20.42 -2.60
C GLU A 102 36.40 20.23 -1.17
N GLU A 103 35.13 19.81 -1.02
CA GLU A 103 34.48 19.60 0.28
C GLU A 103 35.00 18.33 0.97
N ILE A 104 35.28 17.26 0.21
CA ILE A 104 35.92 16.03 0.71
C ILE A 104 37.33 16.34 1.25
N LEU A 105 38.12 17.15 0.54
CA LEU A 105 39.47 17.51 0.96
C LEU A 105 39.46 18.39 2.22
N GLU A 106 38.43 19.21 2.40
CA GLU A 106 38.23 20.02 3.60
C GLU A 106 37.84 19.13 4.80
N GLU A 107 36.88 18.22 4.66
CA GLU A 107 36.52 17.23 5.70
C GLU A 107 37.72 16.34 6.09
N LEU A 108 38.46 15.80 5.12
CA LEU A 108 39.65 14.99 5.38
C LEU A 108 40.75 15.82 6.07
N GLY A 109 40.89 17.10 5.70
CA GLY A 109 41.80 18.04 6.34
C GLY A 109 41.41 18.39 7.79
N GLU A 110 40.13 18.32 8.14
CA GLU A 110 39.66 18.45 9.52
C GLU A 110 39.87 17.17 10.35
N ILE A 111 39.64 16.00 9.75
CA ILE A 111 39.84 14.69 10.39
C ILE A 111 41.33 14.41 10.64
N GLU A 112 42.21 14.85 9.74
CA GLU A 112 43.66 14.60 9.81
C GLU A 112 44.40 15.60 10.71
N LYS A 113 43.78 16.70 11.16
CA LYS A 113 44.38 17.54 12.23
C LYS A 113 44.38 16.74 13.53
N PRO A 114 45.54 16.21 13.96
CA PRO A 114 45.58 15.45 15.20
C PRO A 114 45.32 16.44 16.33
N ASN A 115 44.35 16.10 17.18
CA ASN A 115 44.00 16.80 18.40
C ASN A 115 45.29 17.32 19.10
N LYS A 116 45.51 18.64 19.04
CA LYS A 116 46.41 19.35 19.94
C LYS A 116 45.58 19.92 21.06
#